data_AF-A0A6I2XEZ0-F1
#
_entry.id   AF-A0A6I2XEZ0-F1
#
_cell.length_a   1.000
_cell.length_b   1.000
_cell.length_c   1.000
_cell.angle_alpha   90.00
_cell.angle_beta   90.00
_cell.angle_gamma   90.00
#
_symmetry.space_group_name_H-M   'P 1'
#
loop_
_entity.id
_entity.type
_entity.pdbx_description
1 polymer ?
#
loop_
_entity_poly.entity_id
_entity_poly.type
_entity_poly.pdbx_seq_one_letter_code
_entity_poly.pdbx_strand_id
1 'polypeptide(L)'
;MRVFNFRVLLSFLFIANLLSPPASASEIPASFSFQGSGYGHGVGMSQVGARGQALEGDSATAILNYYYKDVVVAPVQDDQILRVNVGHLLTSVSMKTDTKRAHIELFDADVGDGVLSVADAVITAKSNLTFTLLGNAAIPSIVETSGKIRTLPSGKSWTIRWSGTRDLEGINSLLSLK
;
A
#
# COMPACT_ATOMS: atom_id res chain seq x y z
N MET A 1 18.36 6.98 -101.42
CA MET A 1 17.67 6.59 -100.16
C MET A 1 18.60 5.65 -99.40
N ARG A 2 19.33 6.14 -98.39
CA ARG A 2 20.31 5.33 -97.63
C ARG A 2 19.57 4.54 -96.56
N VAL A 3 19.54 3.21 -96.69
CA VAL A 3 18.83 2.32 -95.77
C VAL A 3 19.64 2.25 -94.48
N PHE A 4 19.14 2.85 -93.39
CA PHE A 4 19.73 2.71 -92.06
C PHE A 4 19.65 1.23 -91.65
N ASN A 5 20.80 0.61 -91.40
CA ASN A 5 20.88 -0.82 -91.15
C ASN A 5 20.42 -1.11 -89.71
N PHE A 6 19.11 -1.34 -89.54
CA PHE A 6 18.42 -1.51 -88.23
C PHE A 6 19.14 -2.50 -87.29
N ARG A 7 19.83 -3.50 -87.85
CA ARG A 7 20.67 -4.45 -87.13
C ARG A 7 21.83 -3.80 -86.37
N VAL A 8 22.48 -2.78 -86.93
CA VAL A 8 23.60 -2.07 -86.30
C VAL A 8 23.11 -1.22 -85.12
N LEU A 9 21.94 -0.58 -85.25
CA LEU A 9 21.32 0.19 -84.18
C LEU A 9 20.88 -0.72 -83.02
N LEU A 10 20.29 -1.88 -83.34
CA LEU A 10 19.90 -2.88 -82.33
C LEU A 10 21.12 -3.45 -81.59
N SER A 11 22.22 -3.74 -82.30
CA SER A 11 23.48 -4.16 -81.69
C SER A 11 24.10 -3.07 -80.81
N PHE A 12 24.04 -1.80 -81.22
CA PHE A 12 24.54 -0.68 -80.41
C PHE A 12 23.73 -0.48 -79.13
N LEU A 13 22.39 -0.60 -79.21
CA LEU A 13 21.51 -0.51 -78.04
C LEU A 13 21.72 -1.68 -77.07
N PHE A 14 22.00 -2.88 -77.61
CA PHE A 14 22.30 -4.06 -76.81
C PHE A 14 23.66 -3.95 -76.10
N ILE A 15 24.69 -3.45 -76.80
CA ILE A 15 26.01 -3.16 -76.21
C ILE A 15 25.91 -2.06 -75.15
N ALA A 16 25.11 -1.01 -75.38
CA ALA A 16 24.90 0.06 -74.40
C ALA A 16 24.24 -0.44 -73.09
N ASN A 17 23.35 -1.44 -73.16
CA ASN A 17 22.79 -2.08 -71.96
C ASN A 17 23.82 -2.96 -71.24
N LEU A 18 24.72 -3.62 -71.97
CA LEU A 18 25.80 -4.43 -71.41
C LEU A 18 26.91 -3.61 -70.72
N LEU A 19 27.04 -2.32 -71.06
CA LEU A 19 28.01 -1.39 -70.46
C LEU A 19 27.43 -0.56 -69.27
N SER A 20 26.19 -0.82 -68.86
CA SER A 20 25.63 -0.14 -67.68
C SER A 20 26.31 -0.65 -66.40
N PRO A 21 26.94 0.21 -65.58
CA PRO A 21 27.57 -0.25 -64.34
C PRO A 21 26.49 -0.84 -63.41
N PRO A 22 26.78 -1.94 -62.70
CA PRO A 22 25.83 -2.52 -61.75
C PRO A 22 25.49 -1.49 -60.68
N ALA A 23 24.20 -1.41 -60.33
CA ALA A 23 23.75 -0.58 -59.21
C ALA A 23 24.46 -1.06 -57.93
N SER A 24 25.30 -0.21 -57.36
CA SER A 24 25.99 -0.50 -56.11
C SER A 24 25.13 0.01 -54.96
N ALA A 25 24.61 -0.90 -54.14
CA ALA A 25 23.97 -0.54 -52.88
C ALA A 25 25.02 -0.49 -51.78
N SER A 26 24.99 0.55 -50.94
CA SER A 26 25.80 0.57 -49.72
C SER A 26 25.35 -0.57 -48.81
N GLU A 27 26.28 -1.41 -48.37
CA GLU A 27 25.99 -2.48 -47.43
C GLU A 27 25.60 -1.87 -46.07
N ILE A 28 24.52 -2.38 -45.47
CA ILE A 28 24.05 -1.90 -44.17
C ILE A 28 25.03 -2.41 -43.10
N PRO A 29 25.52 -1.55 -42.20
CA PRO A 29 26.40 -1.99 -41.12
C PRO A 29 25.79 -3.14 -40.32
N ALA A 30 26.61 -4.14 -39.98
CA ALA A 30 26.17 -5.30 -39.20
C ALA A 30 25.79 -4.94 -37.75
N SER A 31 26.18 -3.77 -37.26
CA SER A 31 25.82 -3.28 -35.93
C SER A 31 25.78 -1.75 -35.88
N PHE A 32 24.98 -1.25 -34.93
CA PHE A 32 24.94 0.15 -34.56
C PHE A 32 25.25 0.25 -33.08
N SER A 33 26.16 1.16 -32.71
CA SER A 33 26.47 1.48 -31.33
C SER A 33 25.94 2.87 -31.00
N PHE A 34 25.17 2.97 -29.93
CA PHE A 34 24.66 4.22 -29.41
C PHE A 34 25.32 4.49 -28.06
N GLN A 35 25.84 5.70 -27.90
CA GLN A 35 26.38 6.19 -26.65
C GLN A 35 25.47 7.31 -26.16
N GLY A 36 25.01 7.17 -24.92
CA GLY A 36 24.13 8.13 -24.27
C GLY A 36 24.49 8.26 -22.79
N SER A 37 23.86 9.20 -22.11
CA SER A 37 24.06 9.43 -20.69
C SER A 37 22.72 9.57 -19.97
N GLY A 38 22.72 9.32 -18.67
CA GLY A 38 21.51 9.29 -17.85
C GLY A 38 20.75 7.96 -17.95
N TYR A 39 19.86 7.75 -16.99
CA TYR A 39 18.98 6.59 -16.94
C TYR A 39 17.60 7.03 -16.42
N GLY A 40 16.55 6.75 -17.21
CA GLY A 40 15.18 7.16 -16.91
C GLY A 40 14.72 8.38 -17.73
N HIS A 41 13.54 8.91 -17.38
CA HIS A 41 12.88 9.97 -18.14
C HIS A 41 13.45 11.38 -17.88
N GLY A 42 14.36 11.54 -16.91
CA GLY A 42 15.08 12.80 -16.67
C GLY A 42 14.24 13.95 -16.11
N VAL A 43 13.10 13.65 -15.48
CA VAL A 43 12.21 14.66 -14.88
C VAL A 43 12.11 14.45 -13.37
N GLY A 44 12.12 15.52 -12.60
CA GLY A 44 12.04 15.46 -11.14
C GLY A 44 13.37 15.07 -10.49
N MET A 45 13.31 14.18 -9.49
CA MET A 45 14.46 13.85 -8.66
C MET A 45 15.36 12.78 -9.25
N SER A 46 16.65 13.10 -9.42
CA SER A 46 17.69 12.10 -9.68
C SER A 46 18.01 11.33 -8.40
N GLN A 47 17.78 10.02 -8.38
CA GLN A 47 18.08 9.17 -7.22
C GLN A 47 19.57 9.17 -6.86
N VAL A 48 20.44 9.12 -7.89
CA VAL A 48 21.90 9.14 -7.69
C VAL A 48 22.36 10.51 -7.19
N GLY A 49 21.80 11.59 -7.73
CA GLY A 49 22.13 12.95 -7.29
C GLY A 49 21.61 13.25 -5.89
N ALA A 50 20.38 12.80 -5.55
CA ALA A 50 19.83 12.87 -4.20
C ALA A 50 20.69 12.11 -3.19
N ARG A 51 21.18 10.91 -3.55
CA ARG A 51 22.15 10.17 -2.74
C ARG A 51 23.45 10.94 -2.57
N GLY A 52 23.96 11.61 -3.61
CA GLY A 52 25.14 12.46 -3.52
C GLY A 52 24.98 13.60 -2.51
N GLN A 53 23.90 14.36 -2.63
CA GLN A 53 23.56 15.45 -1.69
C GLN A 53 23.42 14.92 -0.24
N ALA A 54 22.76 13.77 -0.05
CA ALA A 54 22.64 13.16 1.28
C ALA A 54 24.01 12.75 1.87
N LEU A 55 24.94 12.27 1.05
CA LEU A 55 26.31 11.94 1.47
C LEU A 55 27.13 13.20 1.80
N GLU A 56 26.79 14.33 1.20
CA GLU A 56 27.36 15.65 1.50
C GLU A 56 26.71 16.32 2.72
N GLY A 57 25.64 15.73 3.26
CA GLY A 57 24.98 16.15 4.51
C GLY A 57 23.68 16.92 4.32
N ASP A 58 23.16 17.03 3.10
CA ASP A 58 21.88 17.70 2.87
C ASP A 58 20.70 16.93 3.49
N SER A 59 19.76 17.69 4.07
CA SER A 59 18.51 17.13 4.60
C SER A 59 17.56 16.69 3.47
N ALA A 60 16.63 15.78 3.78
CA ALA A 60 15.60 15.36 2.83
C ALA A 60 14.80 16.55 2.25
N THR A 61 14.48 17.54 3.08
CA THR A 61 13.78 18.77 2.65
C THR A 61 14.64 19.60 1.69
N ALA A 62 15.94 19.75 1.95
CA ALA A 62 16.85 20.45 1.06
C ALA A 62 16.95 19.75 -0.32
N ILE A 63 17.07 18.42 -0.32
CA ILE A 63 17.12 17.60 -1.53
C ILE A 63 15.81 17.73 -2.33
N LEU A 64 14.65 17.66 -1.66
CA LEU A 64 13.35 17.83 -2.32
C LEU A 64 13.22 19.23 -2.96
N ASN A 65 13.58 20.30 -2.24
CA ASN A 65 13.54 21.66 -2.75
C ASN A 65 14.56 21.93 -3.87
N TYR A 66 15.64 21.15 -3.93
CA TYR A 66 16.59 21.19 -5.04
C TYR A 66 15.92 20.70 -6.34
N TYR A 67 15.27 19.53 -6.31
CA TYR A 67 14.68 18.90 -7.51
C TYR A 67 13.27 19.38 -7.87
N TYR A 68 12.49 19.81 -6.89
CA TYR A 68 11.14 20.30 -7.08
C TYR A 68 11.07 21.76 -6.65
N LYS A 69 10.89 22.66 -7.62
CA LYS A 69 10.80 24.10 -7.35
C LYS A 69 9.40 24.46 -6.88
N ASP A 70 9.33 25.49 -6.03
CA ASP A 70 8.09 26.05 -5.52
C ASP A 70 7.18 25.04 -4.80
N VAL A 71 7.77 24.00 -4.20
CA VAL A 71 7.06 23.04 -3.34
C VAL A 71 7.23 23.41 -1.86
N VAL A 72 6.21 23.07 -1.07
CA VAL A 72 6.26 23.17 0.39
C VAL A 72 6.18 21.76 0.96
N VAL A 73 7.19 21.38 1.74
CA VAL A 73 7.15 20.13 2.52
C VAL A 73 6.31 20.41 3.78
N ALA A 74 5.14 19.80 3.85
CA ALA A 74 4.22 19.94 4.96
C ALA A 74 3.97 18.58 5.63
N PRO A 75 3.80 18.54 6.97
CA PRO A 75 3.34 17.35 7.64
C PRO A 75 1.91 17.02 7.18
N VAL A 76 1.61 15.73 7.04
CA VAL A 76 0.26 15.22 6.82
C VAL A 76 -0.21 14.61 8.13
N GLN A 77 -1.45 14.92 8.52
CA GLN A 77 -2.06 14.34 9.71
C GLN A 77 -2.26 12.84 9.52
N ASP A 78 -1.56 12.03 10.32
CA ASP A 78 -1.57 10.56 10.29
C ASP A 78 -2.15 9.92 11.57
N ASP A 79 -2.74 10.73 12.45
CA ASP A 79 -3.37 10.32 13.72
C ASP A 79 -4.87 10.02 13.58
N GLN A 80 -5.37 9.89 12.35
CA GLN A 80 -6.78 9.62 12.07
C GLN A 80 -7.21 8.25 12.63
N ILE A 81 -8.40 8.20 13.24
CA ILE A 81 -8.96 6.97 13.76
C ILE A 81 -9.41 6.07 12.61
N LEU A 82 -8.77 4.91 12.48
CA LEU A 82 -9.12 3.91 11.46
C LEU A 82 -10.12 2.90 12.03
N ARG A 83 -11.26 2.75 11.35
CA ARG A 83 -12.22 1.66 11.61
C ARG A 83 -11.85 0.47 10.74
N VAL A 84 -11.30 -0.58 11.37
CA VAL A 84 -10.85 -1.79 10.68
C VAL A 84 -11.77 -2.95 11.00
N ASN A 85 -12.24 -3.66 9.98
CA ASN A 85 -12.96 -4.91 10.17
C ASN A 85 -11.95 -6.03 10.49
N VAL A 86 -12.00 -6.55 11.72
CA VAL A 86 -11.11 -7.62 12.21
C VAL A 86 -11.77 -9.01 12.11
N GLY A 87 -13.07 -9.07 11.80
CA GLY A 87 -13.83 -10.31 11.73
C GLY A 87 -15.10 -10.15 10.89
N HIS A 88 -15.15 -10.85 9.75
CA HIS A 88 -16.28 -10.79 8.81
C HIS A 88 -17.18 -12.02 8.97
N LEU A 89 -18.50 -11.79 9.06
CA LEU A 89 -19.54 -12.83 9.17
C LEU A 89 -19.31 -13.83 10.32
N LEU A 90 -18.70 -13.39 11.41
CA LEU A 90 -18.53 -14.20 12.60
C LEU A 90 -19.86 -14.35 13.34
N THR A 91 -20.22 -15.59 13.69
CA THR A 91 -21.38 -15.90 14.54
C THR A 91 -21.00 -15.93 16.02
N SER A 92 -19.71 -15.97 16.33
CA SER A 92 -19.18 -15.90 17.69
C SER A 92 -17.79 -15.30 17.67
N VAL A 93 -17.44 -14.57 18.72
CA VAL A 93 -16.08 -14.07 18.95
C VAL A 93 -15.76 -14.11 20.43
N SER A 94 -14.56 -14.58 20.79
CA SER A 94 -14.09 -14.68 22.15
C SER A 94 -12.85 -13.83 22.35
N MET A 95 -12.74 -13.19 23.50
CA MET A 95 -11.69 -12.26 23.81
C MET A 95 -11.28 -12.36 25.27
N LYS A 96 -9.98 -12.19 25.50
CA LYS A 96 -9.39 -12.22 26.84
C LYS A 96 -8.10 -11.41 26.88
N THR A 97 -7.71 -11.02 28.08
CA THR A 97 -6.35 -10.55 28.34
C THR A 97 -5.64 -11.49 29.32
N ASP A 98 -4.44 -11.92 28.96
CA ASP A 98 -3.57 -12.73 29.84
C ASP A 98 -2.67 -11.83 30.72
N THR A 99 -2.74 -10.51 30.54
CA THR A 99 -1.88 -9.56 31.24
C THR A 99 -2.40 -9.33 32.65
N LYS A 100 -1.60 -9.66 33.66
CA LYS A 100 -1.98 -9.48 35.08
C LYS A 100 -2.26 -8.01 35.38
N ARG A 101 -3.39 -7.70 36.03
CA ARG A 101 -3.90 -6.35 36.35
C ARG A 101 -4.49 -5.58 35.16
N ALA A 102 -4.52 -6.17 33.96
CA ALA A 102 -5.28 -5.60 32.87
C ALA A 102 -6.77 -5.89 33.06
N HIS A 103 -7.60 -5.00 32.51
CA HIS A 103 -9.04 -5.14 32.52
C HIS A 103 -9.64 -4.66 31.20
N ILE A 104 -10.85 -5.14 30.94
CA ILE A 104 -11.66 -4.81 29.78
C ILE A 104 -12.97 -4.25 30.29
N GLU A 105 -13.42 -3.14 29.72
CA GLU A 105 -14.74 -2.54 29.97
C GLU A 105 -15.65 -2.78 28.78
N LEU A 106 -16.91 -3.09 29.08
CA LEU A 106 -17.93 -3.41 28.09
C LEU A 106 -19.09 -2.41 28.19
N PHE A 107 -19.57 -1.97 27.04
CA PHE A 107 -20.67 -1.01 26.91
C PHE A 107 -21.71 -1.52 25.89
N ASP A 108 -23.00 -1.51 26.24
CA ASP A 108 -24.14 -1.85 25.36
C ASP A 108 -24.51 -0.66 24.45
N ALA A 109 -23.54 -0.14 23.71
CA ALA A 109 -23.72 0.89 22.70
C ALA A 109 -22.50 0.97 21.76
N ASP A 110 -22.64 1.69 20.64
CA ASP A 110 -21.50 2.24 19.89
C ASP A 110 -20.99 3.50 20.63
N VAL A 111 -19.93 3.33 21.44
CA VAL A 111 -19.35 4.39 22.25
C VAL A 111 -18.13 4.94 21.50
N GLY A 112 -18.21 6.19 21.07
CA GLY A 112 -17.13 6.88 20.37
C GLY A 112 -15.86 7.05 21.23
N ASP A 113 -14.75 7.33 20.55
CA ASP A 113 -13.46 7.70 21.16
C ASP A 113 -13.62 8.89 22.10
N GLY A 114 -12.97 8.86 23.27
CA GLY A 114 -13.01 9.97 24.25
C GLY A 114 -14.37 10.24 24.91
N VAL A 115 -15.42 9.51 24.58
CA VAL A 115 -16.72 9.62 25.25
C VAL A 115 -16.63 8.95 26.62
N LEU A 116 -17.00 9.69 27.68
CA LEU A 116 -17.17 9.14 29.01
C LEU A 116 -18.51 8.40 29.08
N SER A 117 -18.47 7.12 29.41
CA SER A 117 -19.64 6.26 29.61
C SER A 117 -19.40 5.37 30.83
N VAL A 118 -20.46 4.84 31.43
CA VAL A 118 -20.37 3.88 32.53
C VAL A 118 -20.39 2.47 31.95
N ALA A 119 -19.41 1.65 32.32
CA ALA A 119 -19.31 0.28 31.84
C ALA A 119 -20.43 -0.61 32.42
N ASP A 120 -21.07 -1.41 31.57
CA ASP A 120 -22.05 -2.43 31.96
C ASP A 120 -21.38 -3.63 32.64
N ALA A 121 -20.13 -3.90 32.27
CA ALA A 121 -19.30 -4.92 32.90
C ALA A 121 -17.81 -4.60 32.80
N VAL A 122 -17.06 -5.07 33.80
CA VAL A 122 -15.60 -5.06 33.84
C VAL A 122 -15.10 -6.51 33.90
N ILE A 123 -14.19 -6.86 33.00
CA ILE A 123 -13.63 -8.20 32.85
C ILE A 123 -12.15 -8.13 33.22
N THR A 124 -11.74 -8.89 34.24
CA THR A 124 -10.35 -8.94 34.70
C THR A 124 -9.55 -10.00 33.96
N ALA A 125 -8.21 -9.88 34.03
CA ALA A 125 -7.27 -10.83 33.46
C ALA A 125 -7.67 -12.32 33.64
N LYS A 126 -7.41 -13.13 32.61
CA LYS A 126 -7.74 -14.56 32.49
C LYS A 126 -9.23 -14.94 32.43
N SER A 127 -10.15 -13.98 32.57
CA SER A 127 -11.56 -14.22 32.29
C SER A 127 -11.81 -14.13 30.79
N ASN A 128 -12.71 -14.96 30.26
CA ASN A 128 -13.06 -14.96 28.84
C ASN A 128 -14.38 -14.21 28.64
N LEU A 129 -14.39 -13.22 27.75
CA LEU A 129 -15.60 -12.57 27.25
C LEU A 129 -15.92 -13.13 25.87
N THR A 130 -17.11 -13.71 25.70
CA THR A 130 -17.55 -14.28 24.43
C THR A 130 -18.85 -13.64 23.99
N PHE A 131 -18.90 -13.17 22.75
CA PHE A 131 -20.12 -12.73 22.10
C PHE A 131 -20.62 -13.86 21.21
N THR A 132 -21.90 -14.19 21.32
CA THR A 132 -22.57 -15.11 20.39
C THR A 132 -23.71 -14.38 19.71
N LEU A 133 -23.74 -14.43 18.39
CA LEU A 133 -24.79 -13.82 17.58
C LEU A 133 -26.04 -14.69 17.62
N LEU A 134 -27.17 -14.09 17.98
CA LEU A 134 -28.49 -14.69 17.90
C LEU A 134 -29.40 -13.75 17.10
N GLY A 135 -29.65 -14.11 15.84
CA GLY A 135 -30.34 -13.21 14.90
C GLY A 135 -29.51 -11.96 14.62
N ASN A 136 -30.05 -10.78 14.95
CA ASN A 136 -29.39 -9.48 14.72
C ASN A 136 -28.87 -8.83 16.01
N ALA A 137 -28.70 -9.62 17.08
CA ALA A 137 -28.18 -9.16 18.36
C ALA A 137 -27.07 -10.09 18.84
N ALA A 138 -26.07 -9.53 19.50
CA ALA A 138 -25.01 -10.29 20.16
C ALA A 138 -25.31 -10.42 21.66
N ILE A 139 -25.08 -11.60 22.19
CA ILE A 139 -25.22 -11.92 23.61
C ILE A 139 -23.81 -12.07 24.20
N PRO A 140 -23.39 -11.19 25.11
CA PRO A 140 -22.12 -11.33 25.81
C PRO A 140 -22.27 -12.32 26.98
N SER A 141 -21.28 -13.20 27.11
CA SER A 141 -21.11 -14.10 28.24
C SER A 141 -19.68 -14.02 28.75
N ILE A 142 -19.55 -13.87 30.07
CA ILE A 142 -18.28 -13.76 30.77
C ILE A 142 -18.08 -15.05 31.57
N VAL A 143 -16.98 -15.75 31.31
CA VAL A 143 -16.52 -16.87 32.13
C VAL A 143 -15.38 -16.38 33.01
N GLU A 144 -15.67 -16.21 34.30
CA GLU A 144 -14.68 -15.80 35.29
C GLU A 144 -13.66 -16.92 35.55
N THR A 145 -12.49 -16.57 36.10
CA THR A 145 -11.48 -17.57 36.51
C THR A 145 -12.00 -18.56 37.56
N SER A 146 -13.03 -18.18 38.32
CA SER A 146 -13.74 -19.04 39.26
C SER A 146 -14.56 -20.15 38.59
N GLY A 147 -14.76 -20.08 37.27
CA GLY A 147 -15.69 -20.93 36.52
C GLY A 147 -17.13 -20.42 36.53
N LYS A 148 -17.44 -19.35 37.27
CA LYS A 148 -18.75 -18.71 37.26
C LYS A 148 -19.01 -18.07 35.89
N ILE A 149 -20.21 -18.30 35.35
CA ILE A 149 -20.66 -17.70 34.10
C ILE A 149 -21.62 -16.56 34.42
N ARG A 150 -21.38 -15.39 33.84
CA ARG A 150 -22.27 -14.23 33.87
C ARG A 150 -22.67 -13.86 32.44
N THR A 151 -23.94 -14.04 32.12
CA THR A 151 -24.51 -13.60 30.84
C THR A 151 -25.12 -12.22 30.98
N LEU A 152 -24.90 -11.36 29.99
CA LEU A 152 -25.48 -10.02 29.90
C LEU A 152 -26.68 -10.01 28.93
N PRO A 153 -27.53 -8.96 28.97
CA PRO A 153 -28.60 -8.79 28.00
C PRO A 153 -28.10 -8.84 26.55
N SER A 154 -28.98 -9.15 25.60
CA SER A 154 -28.65 -9.09 24.17
C SER A 154 -28.62 -7.62 23.71
N GLY A 155 -27.59 -7.24 22.96
CA GLY A 155 -27.42 -5.90 22.40
C GLY A 155 -27.12 -5.93 20.90
N LYS A 156 -27.49 -4.86 20.18
CA LYS A 156 -27.22 -4.75 18.73
C LYS A 156 -25.78 -4.32 18.42
N SER A 157 -25.19 -3.53 19.31
CA SER A 157 -23.84 -2.99 19.17
C SER A 157 -23.18 -2.98 20.54
N TRP A 158 -21.95 -3.44 20.60
CA TRP A 158 -21.17 -3.47 21.82
C TRP A 158 -19.84 -2.80 21.59
N THR A 159 -19.44 -1.94 22.52
CA THR A 159 -18.10 -1.35 22.53
C THR A 159 -17.29 -1.96 23.64
N ILE A 160 -16.03 -2.24 23.32
CA ILE A 160 -15.06 -2.80 24.23
C ILE A 160 -13.88 -1.84 24.32
N ARG A 161 -13.49 -1.50 25.54
CA ARG A 161 -12.23 -0.79 25.82
C ARG A 161 -11.35 -1.68 26.69
N TRP A 162 -10.04 -1.60 26.52
CA TRP A 162 -9.09 -2.38 27.32
C TRP A 162 -7.96 -1.51 27.85
N SER A 163 -7.47 -1.87 29.03
CA SER A 163 -6.50 -1.06 29.77
C SER A 163 -5.19 -0.88 29.02
N GLY A 164 -4.56 0.27 29.24
CA GLY A 164 -3.30 0.65 28.60
C GLY A 164 -3.50 1.20 27.19
N THR A 165 -4.69 1.73 26.92
CA THR A 165 -5.03 2.49 25.71
C THR A 165 -5.38 3.92 26.08
N ARG A 166 -5.49 4.80 25.08
CA ARG A 166 -5.89 6.20 25.31
C ARG A 166 -7.32 6.34 25.86
N ASP A 167 -8.19 5.37 25.60
CA ASP A 167 -9.59 5.38 26.04
C ASP A 167 -9.82 4.65 27.37
N LEU A 168 -8.82 3.92 27.86
CA LEU A 168 -8.86 3.26 29.16
C LEU A 168 -7.46 3.17 29.76
N GLU A 169 -7.22 4.05 30.73
CA GLU A 169 -5.96 4.09 31.47
C GLU A 169 -5.69 2.77 32.20
N GLY A 170 -4.41 2.48 32.40
CA GLY A 170 -3.97 1.30 33.14
C GLY A 170 -2.71 0.72 32.54
N ILE A 171 -2.46 -0.54 32.86
CA ILE A 171 -1.28 -1.24 32.34
C ILE A 171 -1.48 -1.64 30.88
N ASN A 172 -0.40 -1.54 30.08
CA ASN A 172 -0.38 -2.07 28.72
C ASN A 172 -0.78 -3.53 28.73
N SER A 173 -1.78 -3.88 27.93
CA SER A 173 -2.37 -5.21 27.92
C SER A 173 -2.22 -5.88 26.56
N LEU A 174 -1.92 -7.18 26.58
CA LEU A 174 -2.05 -8.05 25.42
C LEU A 174 -3.49 -8.57 25.37
N LEU A 175 -4.20 -8.23 24.30
CA LEU A 175 -5.54 -8.72 24.00
C LEU A 175 -5.43 -9.89 23.01
N SER A 176 -6.11 -10.99 23.31
CA SER A 176 -6.28 -12.11 22.39
C SER A 176 -7.72 -12.15 21.90
N LEU A 177 -7.91 -12.21 20.58
CA LEU A 177 -9.19 -12.39 19.91
C LEU A 177 -9.20 -13.77 19.23
N LYS A 178 -10.29 -14.52 19.37
CA LYS A 178 -10.48 -15.85 18.80
C LYS A 178 -11.88 -16.04 18.26
#